data_AF-A0A1G6F8R3-F1
#
_entry.id   AF-A0A1G6F8R3-F1
#
_cell.length_a   1.000
_cell.length_b   1.000
_cell.length_c   1.000
_cell.angle_alpha   90.00
_cell.angle_beta   90.00
_cell.angle_gamma   90.00
#
_symmetry.space_group_name_H-M   'P 1'
#
loop_
_entity.id
_entity.type
_entity.pdbx_description
1 polymer ?
#
loop_
_entity_poly.entity_id
_entity_poly.type
_entity_poly.pdbx_seq_one_letter_code
_entity_poly.pdbx_strand_id
1 'polypeptide(L)'
;MQERTHKVTVRLTDKEYARLIAKMDEVGVSSMSMYIRKMMLDGYCVRLKTDDFGEIVYLLRMCSNNLNQYAKKANAFGDVYAEDMEDLKKRLDEIWEHTKNMMIAFSQIR
;
A
#
# COMPACT_ATOMS: atom_id res chain seq x y z
N MET A 1 35.29 23.61 12.19
CA MET A 1 34.36 23.51 11.03
C MET A 1 34.92 22.41 10.13
N GLN A 2 34.23 21.28 9.97
CA GLN A 2 34.72 20.20 9.10
C GLN A 2 34.70 20.68 7.64
N GLU A 3 35.78 20.43 6.90
CA GLU A 3 35.80 20.64 5.46
C GLU A 3 34.88 19.63 4.77
N ARG A 4 33.98 20.14 3.93
CA ARG A 4 33.01 19.34 3.16
C ARG A 4 33.45 19.33 1.70
N THR A 5 34.13 18.26 1.29
CA THR A 5 34.81 18.19 -0.03
C THR A 5 33.95 17.55 -1.13
N HIS A 6 32.95 16.76 -0.76
CA HIS A 6 32.12 16.01 -1.73
C HIS A 6 30.80 16.73 -2.04
N LYS A 7 30.45 16.80 -3.33
CA LYS A 7 29.20 17.39 -3.84
C LYS A 7 28.29 16.30 -4.38
N VAL A 8 27.03 16.30 -3.92
CA VAL A 8 25.95 15.46 -4.46
C VAL A 8 24.91 16.38 -5.08
N THR A 9 24.50 16.11 -6.33
CA THR A 9 23.49 16.90 -7.04
C THR A 9 22.34 16.01 -7.49
N VAL A 10 21.11 16.46 -7.24
CA VAL A 10 19.88 15.80 -7.67
C VAL A 10 19.09 16.79 -8.53
N ARG A 11 18.55 16.31 -9.65
CA ARG A 11 17.62 17.09 -10.48
C ARG A 11 16.20 16.79 -10.04
N LEU A 12 15.40 17.83 -9.85
CA LEU A 12 14.01 17.75 -9.41
C LEU A 12 13.13 18.43 -10.46
N THR A 13 11.92 17.92 -10.64
CA THR A 13 10.83 18.63 -11.31
C THR A 13 10.32 19.77 -10.45
N ASP A 14 9.58 20.72 -11.04
CA ASP A 14 9.01 21.86 -10.30
C ASP A 14 8.11 21.40 -9.14
N LYS A 15 7.35 20.32 -9.34
CA LYS A 15 6.47 19.74 -8.31
C LYS A 15 7.26 19.15 -7.14
N GLU A 16 8.34 18.43 -7.44
CA GLU A 16 9.21 17.85 -6.40
C GLU A 16 9.94 18.94 -5.62
N TYR A 17 10.39 20.00 -6.31
CA TYR A 17 11.03 21.15 -5.67
C TYR A 17 10.07 21.94 -4.77
N ALA A 18 8.83 22.19 -5.22
CA ALA A 18 7.81 22.81 -4.40
C ALA A 18 7.50 22.00 -3.13
N ARG A 19 7.41 20.67 -3.27
CA ARG A 19 7.18 19.77 -2.13
C ARG A 19 8.38 19.74 -1.17
N LEU A 20 9.60 19.83 -1.70
CA LEU A 20 10.82 19.93 -0.89
C LEU A 20 10.80 21.19 0.00
N ILE A 21 10.44 22.34 -0.57
CA ILE A 21 10.32 23.61 0.17
C ILE A 21 9.23 23.50 1.24
N ALA A 22 8.04 23.01 0.88
CA ALA A 22 6.94 22.87 1.84
C ALA A 22 7.33 22.01 3.05
N LYS A 23 7.97 20.85 2.83
CA LYS A 23 8.46 20.01 3.93
C LYS A 23 9.59 20.65 4.74
N MET A 24 10.42 21.47 4.09
CA MET A 24 11.47 22.21 4.78
C MET A 24 10.87 23.25 5.74
N ASP A 25 9.82 23.94 5.30
CA ASP A 25 9.08 24.93 6.10
C ASP A 25 8.32 24.27 7.25
N GLU A 26 7.70 23.10 7.03
CA GLU A 26 7.01 22.32 8.07
C GLU A 26 7.93 21.98 9.26
N VAL A 27 9.22 21.73 9.00
CA VAL A 27 10.21 21.39 10.03
C VAL A 27 10.92 22.65 10.58
N GLY A 28 10.63 23.83 10.03
CA GLY A 28 11.19 25.11 10.47
C GLY A 28 12.67 25.30 10.12
N VAL A 29 13.17 24.63 9.08
CA VAL A 29 14.58 24.73 8.67
C VAL A 29 14.74 25.79 7.60
N SER A 30 15.48 26.86 7.86
CA SER A 30 15.67 27.94 6.87
C SER A 30 16.73 27.66 5.80
N SER A 31 17.61 26.69 6.04
CA SER A 31 18.71 26.36 5.13
C SER A 31 18.46 25.05 4.37
N MET A 32 18.27 25.18 3.06
CA MET A 32 18.10 24.05 2.13
C MET A 32 19.22 23.01 2.26
N SER A 33 20.49 23.44 2.35
CA SER A 33 21.62 22.51 2.50
C SER A 33 21.65 21.79 3.85
N MET A 34 21.12 22.41 4.91
CA MET A 34 20.97 21.74 6.20
C MET A 34 19.84 20.73 6.14
N TYR A 35 18.69 21.12 5.60
CA TYR A 35 17.52 20.27 5.45
C TYR A 35 17.83 19.02 4.62
N ILE A 36 18.35 19.20 3.41
CA ILE A 36 18.71 18.08 2.52
C ILE A 36 19.72 17.15 3.19
N ARG A 37 20.74 17.70 3.87
CA ARG A 37 21.75 16.88 4.54
C ARG A 37 21.17 16.08 5.70
N LYS A 38 20.34 16.71 6.53
CA LYS A 38 19.64 16.03 7.63
C LYS A 38 18.77 14.89 7.09
N MET A 39 18.04 15.13 6.01
CA MET A 39 17.21 14.11 5.38
C MET A 39 18.03 12.99 4.71
N MET A 40 19.19 13.31 4.12
CA MET A 40 20.05 12.28 3.49
C MET A 40 20.79 11.41 4.50
N LEU A 41 21.17 11.95 5.66
CA LEU A 41 21.95 11.22 6.67
C LEU A 41 21.06 10.54 7.72
N ASP A 42 20.01 11.22 8.16
CA ASP A 42 19.14 10.79 9.26
C ASP A 42 17.73 10.40 8.78
N GLY A 43 17.45 10.50 7.48
CA GLY A 43 16.17 10.08 6.92
C GLY A 43 15.96 8.58 7.12
N TYR A 44 14.82 8.20 7.70
CA TYR A 44 14.43 6.80 7.80
C TYR A 44 14.09 6.27 6.40
N CYS A 45 14.91 5.37 5.88
CA CYS A 45 14.57 4.57 4.71
C CYS A 45 13.62 3.45 5.15
N VAL A 46 12.32 3.71 5.15
CA VAL A 46 11.30 2.69 5.44
C VAL A 46 11.25 1.72 4.26
N ARG A 47 11.83 0.54 4.42
CA ARG A 47 11.62 -0.58 3.51
C ARG A 47 10.34 -1.29 3.93
N LEU A 48 9.22 -0.92 3.32
CA LEU A 48 7.99 -1.69 3.42
C LEU A 48 8.25 -3.07 2.80
N LYS A 49 8.38 -4.10 3.64
CA LYS A 49 8.29 -5.49 3.17
C LYS A 49 6.82 -5.78 2.95
N THR A 50 6.44 -6.07 1.71
CA THR A 50 5.07 -6.41 1.32
C THR A 50 4.87 -7.91 1.12
N ASP A 51 5.83 -8.73 1.53
CA ASP A 51 5.85 -10.17 1.26
C ASP A 51 4.68 -10.90 1.93
N ASP A 52 4.25 -10.45 3.11
CA ASP A 52 3.16 -11.06 3.90
C ASP A 52 1.77 -10.88 3.26
N PHE A 53 1.62 -9.90 2.37
CA PHE A 53 0.35 -9.64 1.69
C PHE A 53 0.02 -10.69 0.63
N GLY A 54 1.04 -11.32 0.03
CA GLY A 54 0.83 -12.36 -0.98
C GLY A 54 0.11 -13.59 -0.43
N GLU A 55 0.41 -13.98 0.80
CA GLU A 55 -0.21 -15.13 1.47
C GLU A 55 -1.69 -14.86 1.81
N ILE A 56 -2.00 -13.65 2.28
CA ILE A 56 -3.38 -13.23 2.56
C ILE A 56 -4.23 -13.28 1.28
N VAL A 57 -3.72 -12.78 0.15
CA VAL A 57 -4.42 -12.83 -1.15
C VAL A 57 -4.66 -14.26 -1.60
N TYR A 58 -3.66 -15.11 -1.44
CA TYR A 58 -3.74 -16.50 -1.82
C TYR A 58 -4.83 -17.24 -1.02
N LEU A 59 -4.84 -17.07 0.30
CA LEU A 59 -5.85 -17.66 1.18
C LEU A 59 -7.25 -17.13 0.87
N LEU A 60 -7.38 -15.82 0.65
CA LEU A 60 -8.67 -15.20 0.32
C LEU A 60 -9.25 -15.75 -1.00
N ARG A 61 -8.39 -15.88 -2.02
CA ARG A 61 -8.76 -16.47 -3.31
C ARG A 61 -9.15 -17.94 -3.18
N MET A 62 -8.47 -18.71 -2.34
CA MET A 62 -8.85 -20.10 -2.04
C MET A 62 -10.21 -20.19 -1.37
N CYS A 63 -10.47 -19.37 -0.36
CA CYS A 63 -11.78 -19.29 0.30
C CYS A 63 -12.89 -18.94 -0.70
N SER A 64 -12.65 -17.98 -1.60
CA SER A 64 -13.63 -17.56 -2.61
C SER A 64 -13.93 -18.65 -3.64
N ASN A 65 -12.91 -19.35 -4.10
CA ASN A 65 -13.08 -20.49 -4.99
C ASN A 65 -13.86 -21.64 -4.34
N ASN A 66 -13.56 -21.96 -3.08
CA ASN A 66 -14.26 -23.00 -2.34
C ASN A 66 -15.73 -22.63 -2.14
N LEU A 67 -16.01 -21.39 -1.73
CA LEU A 67 -17.38 -20.91 -1.54
C LEU A 67 -18.19 -20.97 -2.84
N ASN A 68 -17.61 -20.56 -3.96
CA ASN A 68 -18.27 -20.64 -5.27
C ASN A 68 -18.55 -22.10 -5.70
N GLN A 69 -17.69 -23.05 -5.32
CA GLN A 69 -17.96 -24.48 -5.53
C GLN A 69 -19.12 -24.98 -4.67
N TYR A 70 -19.18 -24.56 -3.40
CA TYR A 70 -20.33 -24.88 -2.54
C TYR A 70 -21.62 -24.28 -3.09
N ALA A 71 -21.59 -23.04 -3.62
CA ALA A 71 -22.78 -22.39 -4.21
C ALA A 71 -23.31 -23.16 -5.43
N LYS A 72 -22.40 -23.61 -6.30
CA LYS A 72 -22.77 -24.46 -7.44
C LYS A 72 -23.35 -25.80 -7.01
N LYS A 73 -22.79 -26.44 -5.98
CA LYS A 73 -23.33 -27.70 -5.43
C LYS A 73 -24.70 -27.49 -4.79
N ALA A 74 -24.85 -26.45 -3.97
CA ALA A 74 -26.11 -26.06 -3.35
C ALA A 74 -27.23 -25.87 -4.39
N ASN A 75 -26.96 -25.10 -5.45
CA ASN A 75 -27.91 -24.88 -6.54
C ASN A 75 -28.27 -26.16 -7.32
N ALA A 76 -27.41 -27.17 -7.31
CA ALA A 76 -27.66 -28.45 -7.98
C ALA A 76 -28.49 -29.44 -7.13
N PHE A 77 -28.40 -29.35 -5.79
CA PHE A 77 -29.07 -30.28 -4.87
C PHE A 77 -30.33 -29.70 -4.19
N GLY A 78 -30.62 -28.41 -4.35
CA GLY A 78 -31.86 -27.78 -3.87
C GLY A 78 -32.00 -27.62 -2.34
N ASP A 79 -31.06 -28.17 -1.57
CA ASP A 79 -31.14 -28.34 -0.10
C ASP A 79 -30.33 -27.32 0.72
N VAL A 80 -29.78 -26.28 0.10
CA VAL A 80 -29.12 -25.19 0.83
C VAL A 80 -29.77 -23.88 0.40
N TYR A 81 -30.27 -23.10 1.36
CA TYR A 81 -30.90 -21.80 1.14
C TYR A 81 -30.02 -20.95 0.21
N ALA A 82 -30.44 -20.84 -1.05
CA ALA A 82 -29.67 -20.16 -2.08
C ALA A 82 -29.36 -18.70 -1.68
N GLU A 83 -30.26 -18.07 -0.92
CA GLU A 83 -30.05 -16.74 -0.31
C GLU A 83 -28.85 -16.68 0.63
N ASP A 84 -28.65 -17.67 1.51
CA ASP A 84 -27.51 -17.67 2.45
C ASP A 84 -26.18 -17.83 1.71
N MET A 85 -26.19 -18.58 0.60
CA MET A 85 -25.03 -18.77 -0.26
C MET A 85 -24.72 -17.52 -1.09
N GLU A 86 -25.76 -16.84 -1.58
CA GLU A 86 -25.65 -15.55 -2.27
C GLU A 86 -25.08 -14.47 -1.31
N ASP A 87 -25.56 -14.41 -0.06
CA ASP A 87 -25.09 -13.46 0.96
C ASP A 87 -23.62 -13.73 1.34
N LEU A 88 -23.24 -14.99 1.55
CA LEU A 88 -21.85 -15.37 1.81
C LEU A 88 -20.92 -15.00 0.66
N LYS A 89 -21.37 -15.20 -0.58
CA LYS A 89 -20.59 -14.85 -1.78
C LYS A 89 -20.39 -13.35 -1.88
N LYS A 90 -21.45 -12.58 -1.65
CA LYS A 90 -21.41 -11.12 -1.66
C LYS A 90 -20.46 -10.55 -0.61
N ARG A 91 -20.55 -11.01 0.64
CA ARG A 91 -19.64 -10.57 1.73
C ARG A 91 -18.18 -10.88 1.43
N LEU A 92 -17.92 -12.01 0.77
CA LEU A 92 -16.56 -12.40 0.43
C LEU A 92 -15.99 -11.57 -0.73
N ASP A 93 -16.82 -11.25 -1.73
CA ASP A 93 -16.46 -10.32 -2.81
C ASP A 93 -16.18 -8.91 -2.24
N GLU A 94 -16.93 -8.46 -1.23
CA GLU A 94 -16.67 -7.22 -0.50
C GLU A 94 -15.31 -7.25 0.22
N ILE A 95 -15.01 -8.32 0.96
CA ILE A 95 -13.70 -8.49 1.62
C ILE A 95 -12.55 -8.50 0.60
N TRP A 96 -12.75 -9.15 -0.56
CA TRP A 96 -11.78 -9.16 -1.64
C TRP A 96 -11.50 -7.76 -2.18
N GLU A 97 -12.55 -7.00 -2.48
CA GLU A 97 -12.39 -5.65 -3.02
C GLU A 97 -11.75 -4.71 -1.99
N HIS A 98 -12.09 -4.82 -0.71
CA HIS A 98 -11.42 -4.08 0.37
C HIS A 98 -9.93 -4.41 0.47
N THR A 99 -9.58 -5.69 0.40
CA THR A 99 -8.17 -6.15 0.46
C THR A 99 -7.37 -5.65 -0.73
N LYS A 100 -7.95 -5.71 -1.94
CA LYS A 100 -7.35 -5.19 -3.16
C LYS A 100 -7.15 -3.67 -3.10
N ASN A 101 -8.13 -2.92 -2.61
CA ASN A 101 -8.03 -1.47 -2.46
C ASN A 101 -6.98 -1.07 -1.42
N MET A 102 -6.87 -1.81 -0.31
CA MET A 102 -5.77 -1.63 0.64
C MET A 102 -4.42 -1.84 -0.05
N MET A 103 -4.25 -2.91 -0.84
CA MET A 103 -2.99 -3.14 -1.57
C MET A 103 -2.65 -2.03 -2.55
N ILE A 104 -3.64 -1.53 -3.28
CA ILE A 104 -3.44 -0.40 -4.21
C ILE A 104 -3.01 0.84 -3.43
N ALA A 105 -3.68 1.16 -2.32
CA ALA A 105 -3.33 2.29 -1.48
C ALA A 105 -1.91 2.17 -0.91
N PHE A 106 -1.52 0.99 -0.42
CA PHE A 106 -0.14 0.73 0.04
C PHE A 106 0.90 0.81 -1.08
N SER A 107 0.55 0.43 -2.32
CA SER A 107 1.44 0.57 -3.49
C SER A 107 1.65 2.03 -3.92
N GLN A 108 0.70 2.92 -3.60
CA GLN A 108 0.75 4.35 -3.90
C GLN A 108 1.47 5.19 -2.84
N ILE A 109 1.74 4.62 -1.65
CA ILE A 109 2.66 5.20 -0.66
C ILE A 109 4.09 5.00 -1.20
N ARG A 110 4.45 5.81 -2.19
CA ARG A 110 5.78 5.92 -2.80
C ARG A 110 6.52 7.15 -2.28
#